data_AF-A0A6P0T3L7-F1
#
_entry.id   AF-A0A6P0T3L7-F1
#
_cell.length_a   1.000
_cell.length_b   1.000
_cell.length_c   1.000
_cell.angle_alpha   90.00
_cell.angle_beta   90.00
_cell.angle_gamma   90.00
#
_symmetry.space_group_name_H-M   'P 1'
#
loop_
_entity.id
_entity.type
_entity.pdbx_description
1 polymer ?
#
loop_
_entity_poly.entity_id
_entity_poly.type
_entity_poly.pdbx_seq_one_letter_code
_entity_poly.pdbx_strand_id
1 'polypeptide(L)'
;MRNYPISLLFGITATIALYAPLPAQAQPILYDETGGKESITLDPDGLAVLESIGLSVNIDSIEQTAEPAPGFSFAFSVLPRSEDPNVLGNSFQFLYDEETDFFLPFSGSTELSGSIFFDVDTTKIDLPPVFEIGDLSARFDPTTFEFSLTDTANTGLAIFDSQPPGNPVFDLPNQTWSLDPLLISISEDFSNFLIDAQVAAGVTDPIVTEGVLI
;
A
#
# COMPACT_ATOMS: atom_id res chain seq x y z
N MET A 1 13.84 -16.42 18.42
CA MET A 1 12.68 -15.63 17.95
C MET A 1 12.21 -16.28 16.67
N ARG A 2 10.90 -16.55 16.56
CA ARG A 2 10.30 -17.26 15.43
C ARG A 2 9.65 -16.16 14.59
N ASN A 3 10.14 -15.96 13.36
CA ASN A 3 9.64 -14.91 12.47
C ASN A 3 8.34 -15.43 11.84
N TYR A 4 7.28 -14.61 11.84
CA TYR A 4 5.99 -14.96 11.27
C TYR A 4 5.70 -14.00 10.10
N PRO A 5 5.72 -14.46 8.85
CA PRO A 5 5.42 -13.59 7.71
C PRO A 5 3.94 -13.20 7.74
N ILE A 6 3.66 -11.91 7.60
CA ILE A 6 2.32 -11.35 7.35
C ILE A 6 2.29 -11.01 5.87
N SER A 7 1.45 -11.69 5.08
CA SER A 7 1.44 -11.56 3.62
C SER A 7 0.14 -10.91 3.14
N LEU A 8 0.03 -9.58 3.02
CA LEU A 8 -1.17 -9.01 2.39
C LEU A 8 -1.08 -9.12 0.86
N LEU A 9 -2.22 -9.37 0.21
CA LEU A 9 -2.34 -9.38 -1.25
C LEU A 9 -2.93 -8.03 -1.68
N PHE A 10 -2.12 -7.19 -2.32
CA PHE A 10 -2.57 -5.92 -2.92
C PHE A 10 -2.90 -6.13 -4.39
N GLY A 11 -3.97 -5.54 -4.90
CA GLY A 11 -4.25 -5.47 -6.34
C GLY A 11 -4.67 -4.06 -6.73
N ILE A 12 -3.88 -3.39 -7.56
CA ILE A 12 -4.18 -2.03 -8.04
C ILE A 12 -4.97 -2.11 -9.35
N THR A 13 -6.09 -1.38 -9.42
CA THR A 13 -6.81 -1.09 -10.66
C THR A 13 -6.90 0.43 -10.81
N ALA A 14 -6.06 1.02 -11.66
CA ALA A 14 -5.91 2.47 -11.74
C ALA A 14 -6.31 3.04 -13.11
N THR A 15 -6.84 4.27 -13.09
CA THR A 15 -7.19 5.08 -14.27
C THR A 15 -6.04 6.04 -14.58
N ILE A 16 -5.56 6.02 -15.83
CA ILE A 16 -4.43 6.84 -16.30
C ILE A 16 -4.94 7.96 -17.20
N ALA A 17 -4.26 9.10 -17.21
CA ALA A 17 -4.47 10.13 -18.20
C ALA A 17 -3.16 10.43 -18.95
N LEU A 18 -3.31 10.73 -20.24
CA LEU A 18 -2.22 10.93 -21.19
C LEU A 18 -1.77 12.40 -21.17
N TYR A 19 -0.49 12.71 -20.90
CA TYR A 19 -0.05 14.12 -20.74
C TYR A 19 0.49 14.79 -22.02
N ALA A 20 0.66 14.13 -23.18
CA ALA A 20 1.19 14.79 -24.38
C ALA A 20 0.96 14.03 -25.71
N PRO A 21 0.93 14.69 -26.89
CA PRO A 21 0.52 14.07 -28.15
C PRO A 21 1.50 13.00 -28.63
N LEU A 22 0.95 11.92 -29.20
CA LEU A 22 1.65 10.78 -29.83
C LEU A 22 2.93 11.23 -30.57
N PRO A 23 4.14 10.81 -30.12
CA PRO A 23 5.36 11.08 -30.85
C PRO A 23 5.42 10.22 -32.13
N ALA A 24 6.03 10.76 -33.19
CA ALA A 24 6.18 10.09 -34.49
C ALA A 24 7.26 8.99 -34.52
N GLN A 25 7.85 8.64 -33.37
CA GLN A 25 8.84 7.58 -33.18
C GLN A 25 8.60 6.88 -31.84
N ALA A 26 8.91 5.57 -31.77
CA ALA A 26 8.92 4.76 -30.56
C ALA A 26 9.88 5.36 -29.51
N GLN A 27 9.31 6.17 -28.63
CA GLN A 27 9.95 6.69 -27.43
C GLN A 27 8.96 6.45 -26.29
N PRO A 28 9.42 6.10 -25.08
CA PRO A 28 8.54 5.92 -23.94
C PRO A 28 7.70 7.17 -23.69
N ILE A 29 6.38 6.99 -23.64
CA ILE A 29 5.42 8.07 -23.39
C ILE A 29 5.26 8.22 -21.88
N LEU A 30 5.21 9.46 -21.39
CA LEU A 30 4.92 9.78 -20.00
C LEU A 30 3.42 9.75 -19.74
N TYR A 31 3.02 8.98 -18.73
CA TYR A 31 1.65 8.86 -18.25
C TYR A 31 1.55 9.34 -16.80
N ASP A 32 0.41 9.94 -16.49
CA ASP A 32 0.03 10.30 -15.12
C ASP A 32 -1.06 9.33 -14.64
N GLU A 33 -0.93 8.85 -13.42
CA GLU A 33 -2.05 8.24 -12.72
C GLU A 33 -2.99 9.35 -12.23
N THR A 34 -4.30 9.19 -12.47
CA THR A 34 -5.28 10.25 -12.19
C THR A 34 -6.43 9.81 -11.29
N GLY A 35 -6.51 8.52 -10.99
CA GLY A 35 -7.50 7.95 -10.09
C GLY A 35 -7.55 6.44 -10.20
N GLY A 36 -8.62 5.85 -9.68
CA GLY A 36 -8.83 4.40 -9.66
C GLY A 36 -8.99 3.89 -8.24
N LYS A 37 -8.55 2.65 -8.00
CA LYS A 37 -8.68 1.98 -6.72
C LYS A 37 -7.55 0.99 -6.47
N GLU A 38 -7.27 0.79 -5.21
CA GLU A 38 -6.42 -0.29 -4.72
C GLU A 38 -7.29 -1.26 -3.91
N SER A 39 -7.31 -2.52 -4.32
CA SER A 39 -8.07 -3.58 -3.67
C SER A 39 -7.13 -4.41 -2.80
N ILE A 40 -7.58 -4.80 -1.62
CA ILE A 40 -6.78 -5.57 -0.67
C ILE A 40 -7.53 -6.78 -0.15
N THR A 41 -6.76 -7.82 0.16
CA THR A 41 -7.21 -8.97 0.94
C THR A 41 -6.31 -9.10 2.14
N LEU A 42 -6.92 -9.20 3.32
CA LEU A 42 -6.21 -9.44 4.56
C LEU A 42 -5.91 -10.92 4.71
N ASP A 43 -4.63 -11.26 4.81
CA ASP A 43 -4.18 -12.63 5.03
C ASP A 43 -4.53 -13.11 6.45
N PRO A 44 -5.30 -14.21 6.59
CA PRO A 44 -5.65 -14.75 7.89
C PRO A 44 -4.47 -15.07 8.79
N ASP A 45 -3.34 -15.55 8.23
CA ASP A 45 -2.16 -15.87 9.02
C ASP A 45 -1.51 -14.58 9.54
N GLY A 46 -1.42 -13.56 8.70
CA GLY A 46 -1.02 -12.22 9.09
C GLY A 46 -1.91 -11.60 10.18
N LEU A 47 -3.23 -11.70 10.04
CA LEU A 47 -4.19 -11.22 11.04
C LEU A 47 -4.01 -11.94 12.40
N ALA A 48 -3.74 -13.24 12.39
CA ALA A 48 -3.49 -14.00 13.61
C ALA A 48 -2.22 -13.54 14.33
N VAL A 49 -1.19 -13.12 13.59
CA VAL A 49 0.04 -12.53 14.18
C VAL A 49 -0.28 -11.19 14.84
N LEU A 50 -1.01 -10.30 14.16
CA LEU A 50 -1.43 -9.02 14.73
C LEU A 50 -2.28 -9.23 15.99
N GLU A 51 -3.23 -10.16 15.97
CA GLU A 51 -4.05 -10.48 17.15
C GLU A 51 -3.20 -11.01 18.32
N SER A 52 -2.15 -11.79 18.01
CA SER A 52 -1.25 -12.32 19.04
C SER A 52 -0.49 -11.23 19.80
N ILE A 53 -0.13 -10.13 19.12
CA ILE A 53 0.52 -8.95 19.72
C ILE A 53 -0.46 -7.94 20.32
N GLY A 54 -1.76 -8.20 20.22
CA GLY A 54 -2.81 -7.36 20.81
C GLY A 54 -3.48 -6.38 19.85
N LEU A 55 -3.37 -6.60 18.53
CA LEU A 55 -4.06 -5.82 17.51
C LEU A 55 -5.11 -6.67 16.79
N SER A 56 -6.38 -6.41 17.03
CA SER A 56 -7.48 -7.11 16.36
C SER A 56 -8.13 -6.22 15.32
N VAL A 57 -8.03 -6.57 14.04
CA VAL A 57 -8.72 -5.81 12.98
C VAL A 57 -10.22 -5.89 13.17
N ASN A 58 -10.87 -4.73 13.23
CA ASN A 58 -12.32 -4.64 13.23
C ASN A 58 -12.81 -4.52 11.77
N ILE A 59 -13.07 -5.69 11.15
CA ILE A 59 -13.46 -5.79 9.73
C ILE A 59 -14.68 -4.91 9.39
N ASP A 60 -15.67 -4.85 10.27
CA ASP A 60 -16.90 -4.09 10.06
C ASP A 60 -16.66 -2.57 10.13
N SER A 61 -15.53 -2.14 10.69
CA SER A 61 -15.15 -0.74 10.84
C SER A 61 -14.15 -0.27 9.79
N ILE A 62 -13.73 -1.13 8.85
CA ILE A 62 -12.86 -0.71 7.75
C ILE A 62 -13.57 0.32 6.88
N GLU A 63 -12.97 1.50 6.76
CA GLU A 63 -13.45 2.59 5.94
C GLU A 63 -13.02 2.39 4.49
N GLN A 64 -13.66 1.44 3.81
CA GLN A 64 -13.50 1.27 2.37
C GLN A 64 -14.15 2.44 1.61
N THR A 65 -13.47 2.92 0.57
CA THR A 65 -13.90 4.08 -0.22
C THR A 65 -14.12 3.71 -1.70
N ALA A 66 -13.96 2.44 -2.06
CA ALA A 66 -14.22 1.90 -3.40
C ALA A 66 -14.83 0.49 -3.34
N GLU A 67 -15.46 0.05 -4.43
CA GLU A 67 -15.88 -1.35 -4.57
C GLU A 67 -14.66 -2.25 -4.87
N PRO A 68 -14.44 -3.34 -4.12
CA PRO A 68 -13.30 -4.25 -4.36
C PRO A 68 -13.31 -4.89 -5.75
N ALA A 69 -12.12 -5.13 -6.31
CA ALA A 69 -12.00 -5.96 -7.52
C ALA A 69 -12.39 -7.43 -7.23
N PRO A 70 -12.82 -8.21 -8.24
CA PRO A 70 -13.15 -9.63 -8.04
C PRO A 70 -12.00 -10.39 -7.40
N GLY A 71 -12.28 -11.10 -6.30
CA GLY A 71 -11.28 -11.84 -5.53
C GLY A 71 -10.67 -11.08 -4.35
N PHE A 72 -11.06 -9.81 -4.13
CA PHE A 72 -10.60 -8.98 -3.01
C PHE A 72 -11.68 -8.70 -1.98
N SER A 73 -11.27 -8.35 -0.76
CA SER A 73 -12.18 -8.10 0.36
C SER A 73 -12.52 -6.61 0.56
N PHE A 74 -11.56 -5.71 0.34
CA PHE A 74 -11.73 -4.26 0.55
C PHE A 74 -11.11 -3.48 -0.60
N ALA A 75 -11.48 -2.21 -0.75
CA ALA A 75 -10.78 -1.31 -1.65
C ALA A 75 -10.81 0.15 -1.19
N PHE A 76 -9.72 0.84 -1.53
CA PHE A 76 -9.51 2.25 -1.28
C PHE A 76 -9.42 2.99 -2.61
N SER A 77 -10.10 4.12 -2.71
CA SER A 77 -10.05 5.01 -3.86
C SER A 77 -8.71 5.73 -3.91
N VAL A 78 -8.10 5.74 -5.09
CA VAL A 78 -6.97 6.63 -5.38
C VAL A 78 -7.50 8.05 -5.41
N LEU A 79 -6.91 8.93 -4.60
CA LEU A 79 -7.24 10.35 -4.58
C LEU A 79 -6.91 10.98 -5.93
N PRO A 80 -7.73 11.93 -6.40
CA PRO A 80 -7.41 12.68 -7.60
C PRO A 80 -6.13 13.50 -7.38
N ARG A 81 -5.49 13.89 -8.48
CA ARG A 81 -4.39 14.87 -8.44
C ARG A 81 -4.87 16.19 -7.85
N SER A 82 -4.05 16.80 -7.00
CA SER A 82 -4.26 18.15 -6.49
C SER A 82 -3.29 19.14 -7.14
N GLU A 83 -3.79 20.32 -7.51
CA GLU A 83 -2.94 21.47 -7.88
C GLU A 83 -2.54 22.31 -6.66
N ASP A 84 -3.20 22.15 -5.52
CA ASP A 84 -2.83 22.78 -4.26
C ASP A 84 -1.78 21.92 -3.54
N PRO A 85 -0.55 22.42 -3.33
CA PRO A 85 0.51 21.66 -2.67
C PRO A 85 0.21 21.36 -1.18
N ASN A 86 -0.82 21.96 -0.59
CA ASN A 86 -1.25 21.69 0.78
C ASN A 86 -2.37 20.66 0.87
N VAL A 87 -2.87 20.16 -0.26
CA VAL A 87 -3.90 19.12 -0.31
C VAL A 87 -3.25 17.86 -0.85
N LEU A 88 -3.31 16.78 -0.08
CA LEU A 88 -2.83 15.47 -0.50
C LEU A 88 -3.55 15.03 -1.78
N GLY A 89 -2.79 14.54 -2.76
CA GLY A 89 -3.34 14.10 -4.02
C GLY A 89 -2.32 13.32 -4.82
N ASN A 90 -2.82 12.46 -5.70
CA ASN A 90 -1.98 11.58 -6.51
C ASN A 90 -1.01 12.38 -7.39
N SER A 91 0.23 11.92 -7.45
CA SER A 91 1.30 12.50 -8.27
C SER A 91 2.10 11.44 -9.03
N PHE A 92 1.67 10.18 -9.00
CA PHE A 92 2.40 9.06 -9.60
C PHE A 92 2.48 9.19 -11.12
N GLN A 93 3.71 9.06 -11.64
CA GLN A 93 4.03 9.13 -13.06
C GLN A 93 4.89 7.94 -13.47
N PHE A 94 4.68 7.46 -14.70
CA PHE A 94 5.47 6.37 -15.27
C PHE A 94 5.67 6.54 -16.77
N LEU A 95 6.73 5.94 -17.29
CA LEU A 95 6.98 5.81 -18.72
C LEU A 95 6.46 4.47 -19.21
N TYR A 96 5.75 4.47 -20.33
CA TYR A 96 5.32 3.25 -21.01
C TYR A 96 5.54 3.31 -22.52
N ASP A 97 6.07 2.22 -23.08
CA ASP A 97 6.21 1.99 -24.53
C ASP A 97 5.52 0.67 -24.91
N GLU A 98 4.45 0.77 -25.71
CA GLU A 98 3.64 -0.35 -26.18
C GLU A 98 4.43 -1.30 -27.10
N GLU A 99 5.36 -0.78 -27.91
CA GLU A 99 6.09 -1.62 -28.89
C GLU A 99 7.08 -2.57 -28.20
N THR A 100 7.71 -2.10 -27.12
CA THR A 100 8.71 -2.86 -26.38
C THR A 100 8.19 -3.48 -25.09
N ASP A 101 6.92 -3.21 -24.75
CA ASP A 101 6.32 -3.52 -23.45
C ASP A 101 7.19 -3.01 -22.27
N PHE A 102 7.75 -1.81 -22.46
CA PHE A 102 8.63 -1.20 -21.47
C PHE A 102 7.79 -0.39 -20.49
N PHE A 103 7.92 -0.69 -19.20
CA PHE A 103 7.32 0.07 -18.11
C PHE A 103 8.42 0.52 -17.14
N LEU A 104 8.38 1.81 -16.78
CA LEU A 104 9.27 2.37 -15.77
C LEU A 104 8.51 3.37 -14.90
N PRO A 105 8.25 3.06 -13.62
CA PRO A 105 7.84 4.05 -12.65
C PRO A 105 8.88 5.17 -12.60
N PHE A 106 8.42 6.42 -12.73
CA PHE A 106 9.32 7.56 -12.89
C PHE A 106 9.43 8.36 -11.59
N SER A 107 8.30 8.73 -10.99
CA SER A 107 8.26 9.54 -9.78
C SER A 107 6.87 9.61 -9.16
N GLY A 108 6.79 10.23 -7.98
CA GLY A 108 5.53 10.58 -7.32
C GLY A 108 5.02 9.49 -6.38
N SER A 109 3.77 9.64 -5.99
CA SER A 109 3.08 8.76 -5.05
C SER A 109 1.62 8.61 -5.45
N THR A 110 1.11 7.41 -5.25
CA THR A 110 -0.32 7.08 -5.34
C THR A 110 -0.91 7.26 -3.96
N GLU A 111 -1.83 8.22 -3.83
CA GLU A 111 -2.47 8.54 -2.56
C GLU A 111 -3.83 7.83 -2.49
N LEU A 112 -4.07 7.09 -1.40
CA LEU A 112 -5.29 6.31 -1.16
C LEU A 112 -6.08 6.94 -0.02
N SER A 113 -7.40 6.84 -0.09
CA SER A 113 -8.30 7.33 0.97
C SER A 113 -9.00 6.19 1.70
N GLY A 114 -9.08 6.29 3.02
CA GLY A 114 -9.74 5.33 3.90
C GLY A 114 -8.79 4.70 4.92
N SER A 115 -9.37 3.97 5.86
CA SER A 115 -8.68 3.54 7.08
C SER A 115 -9.04 2.13 7.51
N ILE A 116 -8.09 1.47 8.17
CA ILE A 116 -8.22 0.20 8.88
C ILE A 116 -8.07 0.49 10.37
N PHE A 117 -9.03 0.00 11.16
CA PHE A 117 -9.06 0.18 12.61
C PHE A 117 -8.78 -1.13 13.33
N PHE A 118 -7.98 -1.01 14.39
CA PHE A 118 -7.58 -2.10 15.26
C PHE A 118 -8.09 -1.84 16.67
N ASP A 119 -8.81 -2.82 17.23
CA ASP A 119 -9.05 -2.88 18.67
C ASP A 119 -7.75 -3.31 19.37
N VAL A 120 -7.36 -2.59 20.41
CA VAL A 120 -6.06 -2.77 21.07
C VAL A 120 -6.20 -3.42 22.45
N ASP A 121 -5.57 -4.57 22.62
CA ASP A 121 -5.32 -5.17 23.92
C ASP A 121 -4.13 -4.46 24.59
N THR A 122 -4.44 -3.40 25.34
CA THR A 122 -3.46 -2.58 26.07
C THR A 122 -2.64 -3.33 27.12
N THR A 123 -2.97 -4.60 27.39
CA THR A 123 -2.14 -5.46 28.26
C THR A 123 -0.98 -6.12 27.52
N LYS A 124 -1.00 -6.10 26.18
CA LYS A 124 0.03 -6.69 25.31
C LYS A 124 0.83 -5.64 24.53
N ILE A 125 0.24 -4.48 24.25
CA ILE A 125 0.88 -3.43 23.46
C ILE A 125 0.43 -2.05 23.94
N ASP A 126 1.37 -1.11 24.11
CA ASP A 126 1.09 0.24 24.63
C ASP A 126 0.68 1.17 23.48
N LEU A 127 -0.53 0.97 22.97
CA LEU A 127 -1.16 1.82 21.97
C LEU A 127 -2.53 2.30 22.49
N PRO A 128 -3.09 3.38 21.92
CA PRO A 128 -4.46 3.80 22.25
C PRO A 128 -5.45 2.64 22.06
N PRO A 129 -6.56 2.58 22.82
CA PRO A 129 -7.52 1.46 22.76
C PRO A 129 -8.08 1.15 21.36
N VAL A 130 -8.06 2.15 20.48
CA VAL A 130 -8.31 2.01 19.05
C VAL A 130 -7.10 2.60 18.33
N PHE A 131 -6.49 1.81 17.46
CA PHE A 131 -5.38 2.23 16.61
C PHE A 131 -5.84 2.28 15.15
N GLU A 132 -5.53 3.37 14.47
CA GLU A 132 -5.89 3.62 13.08
C GLU A 132 -4.63 3.61 12.22
N ILE A 133 -4.75 2.93 11.06
CA ILE A 133 -3.84 3.02 9.92
C ILE A 133 -4.68 3.45 8.73
N GLY A 134 -4.32 4.54 8.05
CA GLY A 134 -5.18 5.05 7.00
C GLY A 134 -4.55 6.13 6.15
N ASP A 135 -5.31 6.57 5.16
CA ASP A 135 -4.91 7.54 4.15
C ASP A 135 -3.51 7.21 3.62
N LEU A 136 -3.41 6.07 2.94
CA LEU A 136 -2.11 5.48 2.61
C LEU A 136 -1.45 6.21 1.44
N SER A 137 -0.14 6.45 1.55
CA SER A 137 0.68 6.94 0.44
C SER A 137 1.59 5.82 -0.06
N ALA A 138 1.32 5.32 -1.27
CA ALA A 138 2.18 4.36 -1.95
C ALA A 138 3.25 5.11 -2.75
N ARG A 139 4.52 4.89 -2.41
CA ARG A 139 5.66 5.58 -3.03
C ARG A 139 6.64 4.58 -3.61
N PHE A 140 7.09 4.88 -4.83
CA PHE A 140 8.14 4.11 -5.50
C PHE A 140 9.54 4.62 -5.11
N ASP A 141 10.44 3.72 -4.74
CA ASP A 141 11.87 4.00 -4.62
C ASP A 141 12.61 3.56 -5.90
N PRO A 142 13.16 4.50 -6.70
CA PRO A 142 13.90 4.16 -7.91
C PRO A 142 15.25 3.45 -7.66
N THR A 143 15.74 3.43 -6.43
CA THR A 143 17.01 2.81 -6.03
C THR A 143 16.84 1.31 -5.79
N THR A 144 15.76 0.91 -5.12
CA THR A 144 15.45 -0.49 -4.81
C THR A 144 14.44 -1.10 -5.78
N PHE A 145 13.71 -0.26 -6.52
CA PHE A 145 12.64 -0.66 -7.44
C PHE A 145 11.43 -1.28 -6.72
N GLU A 146 11.15 -0.80 -5.51
CA GLU A 146 10.09 -1.29 -4.62
C GLU A 146 9.08 -0.17 -4.31
N PHE A 147 7.87 -0.56 -3.90
CA PHE A 147 6.90 0.36 -3.34
C PHE A 147 6.86 0.24 -1.82
N SER A 148 6.81 1.38 -1.15
CA SER A 148 6.50 1.48 0.28
C SER A 148 5.11 2.08 0.45
N LEU A 149 4.29 1.52 1.32
CA LEU A 149 3.02 2.11 1.74
C LEU A 149 3.20 2.80 3.08
N THR A 150 2.88 4.07 3.15
CA THR A 150 3.01 4.91 4.35
C THR A 150 1.64 5.22 4.91
N ASP A 151 1.47 5.07 6.23
CA ASP A 151 0.30 5.55 6.95
C ASP A 151 0.39 7.07 7.14
N THR A 152 -0.45 7.83 6.45
CA THR A 152 -0.44 9.30 6.59
C THR A 152 -1.50 9.83 7.54
N ALA A 153 -2.47 9.01 7.93
CA ALA A 153 -3.52 9.40 8.87
C ALA A 153 -2.98 9.61 10.29
N ASN A 154 -2.01 8.79 10.72
CA ASN A 154 -1.66 8.72 12.14
C ASN A 154 -0.15 8.68 12.44
N THR A 155 0.56 7.67 11.94
CA THR A 155 1.95 7.40 12.35
C THR A 155 3.00 8.09 11.50
N GLY A 156 2.73 8.32 10.21
CA GLY A 156 3.72 8.80 9.24
C GLY A 156 4.79 7.76 8.90
N LEU A 157 4.61 6.49 9.31
CA LEU A 157 5.58 5.42 9.09
C LEU A 157 5.26 4.65 7.81
N ALA A 158 6.30 4.19 7.12
CA ALA A 158 6.14 3.13 6.14
C ALA A 158 5.63 1.88 6.89
N ILE A 159 4.45 1.39 6.55
CA ILE A 159 3.81 0.24 7.19
C ILE A 159 4.08 -1.07 6.46
N PHE A 160 4.23 -1.00 5.14
CA PHE A 160 4.45 -2.16 4.30
C PHE A 160 5.49 -1.89 3.23
N ASP A 161 6.33 -2.89 2.99
CA ASP A 161 7.25 -2.95 1.86
C ASP A 161 6.73 -3.96 0.84
N SER A 162 6.79 -3.60 -0.44
CA SER A 162 6.43 -4.49 -1.54
C SER A 162 7.64 -5.19 -2.12
N GLN A 163 7.41 -6.39 -2.64
CA GLN A 163 8.30 -6.93 -3.65
C GLN A 163 8.27 -6.04 -4.90
N PRO A 164 9.33 -6.07 -5.74
CA PRO A 164 9.32 -5.36 -7.01
C PRO A 164 8.06 -5.70 -7.82
N PRO A 165 7.38 -4.70 -8.38
CA PRO A 165 6.14 -4.94 -9.11
C PRO A 165 6.38 -5.81 -10.35
N GLY A 166 5.39 -6.65 -10.68
CA GLY A 166 5.33 -7.27 -12.01
C GLY A 166 5.14 -6.23 -13.12
N ASN A 167 5.11 -6.69 -14.37
CA ASN A 167 4.71 -5.80 -15.47
C ASN A 167 3.21 -5.51 -15.38
N PRO A 168 2.80 -4.24 -15.38
CA PRO A 168 1.39 -3.91 -15.45
C PRO A 168 0.78 -4.23 -16.82
N VAL A 169 -0.52 -4.49 -16.82
CA VAL A 169 -1.33 -4.65 -18.02
C VAL A 169 -1.96 -3.31 -18.37
N PHE A 170 -1.68 -2.81 -19.56
CA PHE A 170 -2.22 -1.55 -20.07
C PHE A 170 -3.37 -1.78 -21.05
N ASP A 171 -4.44 -1.01 -20.88
CA ASP A 171 -5.52 -0.83 -21.85
C ASP A 171 -5.58 0.65 -22.22
N LEU A 172 -4.72 1.06 -23.16
CA LEU A 172 -4.60 2.44 -23.61
C LEU A 172 -5.91 3.00 -24.21
N PRO A 173 -6.70 2.24 -25.00
CA PRO A 173 -8.00 2.70 -25.48
C PRO A 173 -8.96 3.14 -24.39
N ASN A 174 -8.99 2.42 -23.26
CA ASN A 174 -9.81 2.76 -22.10
C ASN A 174 -9.07 3.61 -21.06
N GLN A 175 -7.80 3.92 -21.30
CA GLN A 175 -6.92 4.67 -20.38
C GLN A 175 -6.90 4.08 -18.98
N THR A 176 -6.73 2.77 -18.90
CA THR A 176 -6.62 2.04 -17.64
C THR A 176 -5.38 1.18 -17.61
N TRP A 177 -4.85 0.96 -16.42
CA TRP A 177 -3.84 -0.05 -16.19
C TRP A 177 -4.13 -0.83 -14.91
N SER A 178 -3.64 -2.06 -14.87
CA SER A 178 -3.75 -2.92 -13.70
C SER A 178 -2.42 -3.59 -13.44
N LEU A 179 -2.08 -3.76 -12.18
CA LEU A 179 -0.93 -4.53 -11.77
C LEU A 179 -1.41 -5.84 -11.16
N ASP A 180 -0.74 -6.93 -11.52
CA ASP A 180 -0.97 -8.21 -10.85
C ASP A 180 -0.73 -8.07 -9.35
N PRO A 181 -1.39 -8.89 -8.53
CA PRO A 181 -1.38 -8.63 -7.11
C PRO A 181 0.03 -8.74 -6.50
N LEU A 182 0.42 -7.73 -5.71
CA LEU A 182 1.71 -7.70 -5.04
C LEU A 182 1.61 -8.37 -3.69
N LEU A 183 2.61 -9.21 -3.41
CA LEU A 183 2.90 -9.64 -2.06
C LEU A 183 3.62 -8.50 -1.34
N ILE A 184 3.15 -8.18 -0.16
CA ILE A 184 3.76 -7.18 0.72
C ILE A 184 4.06 -7.78 2.09
N SER A 185 4.96 -7.14 2.81
CA SER A 185 5.34 -7.50 4.16
C SER A 185 5.30 -6.28 5.05
N ILE A 186 5.11 -6.49 6.35
CA ILE A 186 5.33 -5.42 7.33
C ILE A 186 6.75 -4.91 7.19
N SER A 187 6.89 -3.59 7.10
CA SER A 187 8.19 -2.94 7.02
C SER A 187 8.98 -3.10 8.31
N GLU A 188 10.31 -2.97 8.22
CA GLU A 188 11.16 -2.94 9.41
C GLU A 188 10.78 -1.80 10.36
N ASP A 189 10.48 -0.61 9.81
CA ASP A 189 10.10 0.57 10.60
C ASP A 189 8.83 0.33 11.42
N PHE A 190 7.80 -0.26 10.81
CA PHE A 190 6.55 -0.54 11.50
C PHE A 190 6.68 -1.73 12.45
N SER A 191 7.47 -2.75 12.10
CA SER A 191 7.81 -3.85 13.02
C SER A 191 8.49 -3.33 14.28
N ASN A 192 9.49 -2.45 14.14
CA ASN A 192 10.20 -1.84 15.26
C ASN A 192 9.25 -1.00 16.13
N PHE A 193 8.36 -0.21 15.52
CA PHE A 193 7.32 0.52 16.23
C PHE A 193 6.43 -0.41 17.10
N LEU A 194 5.98 -1.55 16.54
CA LEU A 194 5.17 -2.53 17.26
C LEU A 194 5.96 -3.23 18.38
N ILE A 195 7.25 -3.50 18.18
CA ILE A 195 8.12 -4.08 19.20
C ILE A 195 8.30 -3.11 20.37
N ASP A 196 8.60 -1.84 20.08
CA ASP A 196 8.79 -0.82 21.10
C ASP A 196 7.50 -0.62 21.92
N ALA A 197 6.34 -0.64 21.27
CA ALA A 197 5.04 -0.56 21.94
C ALA A 197 4.75 -1.79 22.83
N GLN A 198 5.16 -3.00 22.42
CA GLN A 198 5.06 -4.20 23.27
C GLN A 198 5.96 -4.09 24.51
N VAL A 199 7.20 -3.64 24.33
CA VAL A 199 8.15 -3.45 25.43
C VAL A 199 7.65 -2.38 26.41
N ALA A 200 7.06 -1.30 25.91
CA ALA A 200 6.45 -0.25 26.73
C ALA A 200 5.27 -0.78 27.57
N ALA A 201 4.49 -1.73 27.06
CA ALA A 201 3.45 -2.44 27.81
C ALA A 201 4.00 -3.42 28.87
N GLY A 202 5.32 -3.61 28.93
CA GLY A 202 5.98 -4.52 29.88
C GLY A 202 6.12 -5.95 29.39
N VAL A 203 5.96 -6.20 28.08
CA VAL A 203 6.23 -7.52 27.47
C VAL A 203 7.74 -7.78 27.44
N THR A 204 8.17 -8.89 28.04
CA THR A 204 9.61 -9.22 28.19
C THR A 204 10.19 -10.01 27.02
N ASP A 205 9.34 -10.66 26.21
CA ASP A 205 9.69 -11.37 24.99
C ASP A 205 8.76 -10.89 23.85
N PRO A 206 9.01 -9.70 23.28
CA PRO A 206 8.18 -9.14 22.22
C PRO A 206 8.20 -10.04 20.98
N ILE A 207 7.07 -10.15 20.30
CA ILE A 207 6.97 -10.86 19.03
C ILE A 207 7.50 -9.93 17.93
N VAL A 208 8.47 -10.44 17.17
CA VAL A 208 9.03 -9.77 16.00
C VAL A 208 8.13 -10.06 14.80
N THR A 209 7.57 -9.02 14.20
CA THR A 209 6.64 -9.09 13.07
C THR A 209 7.32 -8.77 11.74
N GLU A 210 8.58 -9.17 11.60
CA GLU A 210 9.32 -9.01 10.33
C GLU A 210 8.96 -10.11 9.33
N GLY A 211 8.64 -9.70 8.11
CA GLY A 211 8.50 -10.59 6.97
C GLY A 211 9.86 -11.11 6.52
N VAL A 212 10.14 -12.38 6.80
CA VAL A 212 11.20 -13.10 6.08
C VAL A 212 10.62 -13.60 4.77
N LEU A 213 11.24 -13.15 3.67
CA LEU A 213 11.14 -13.72 2.32
C LEU A 213 11.08 -15.25 2.38
N ILE A 214 10.01 -15.86 1.85
CA ILE A 214 10.01 -17.29 1.50
C ILE A 214 10.33 -17.43 0.02
#